data_AF-A0A925JCF2-F1
#
_entry.id   AF-A0A925JCF2-F1
#
_cell.length_a   1.000
_cell.length_b   1.000
_cell.length_c   1.000
_cell.angle_alpha   90.00
_cell.angle_beta   90.00
_cell.angle_gamma   90.00
#
_symmetry.space_group_name_H-M   'P 1'
#
loop_
_entity.id
_entity.type
_entity.pdbx_description
1 polymer ?
#
loop_
_entity_poly.entity_id
_entity_poly.type
_entity_poly.pdbx_seq_one_letter_code
_entity_poly.pdbx_strand_id
1 'polypeptide(L)'
;MPRYRMFAIVDRSRLHMQTLELCSQGVSLQGAQQFLNGEIVTGLADRQRLAQFIAALKHDRTETVDKNETITIHGNRTENVNATGMTTLGAQQFFAGQPVSNAQDRQRLARMLVGDINKTPIPGGPVPIPYPNIAAKQ
;
A
#
# COMPACT_ATOMS: atom_id res chain seq x y z
N MET A 1 -5.53 40.40 45.22
CA MET A 1 -5.35 40.24 43.75
C MET A 1 -4.08 39.43 43.53
N PRO A 2 -4.14 38.34 42.76
CA PRO A 2 -3.31 38.31 41.56
C PRO A 2 -4.10 37.84 40.32
N ARG A 3 -3.81 38.51 39.20
CA ARG A 3 -4.26 38.17 37.85
C ARG A 3 -3.14 37.42 37.16
N TYR A 4 -3.45 36.27 36.59
CA TYR A 4 -2.82 35.79 35.36
C TYR A 4 -3.92 35.19 34.49
N ARG A 5 -4.28 35.92 33.42
CA ARG A 5 -5.00 35.39 32.28
C ARG A 5 -4.00 34.68 31.36
N MET A 6 -4.53 33.79 30.52
CA MET A 6 -3.99 33.36 29.23
C MET A 6 -3.32 31.98 29.22
N PHE A 7 -4.13 30.91 29.26
CA PHE A 7 -3.86 29.70 28.48
C PHE A 7 -5.17 29.16 27.91
N ALA A 8 -5.21 29.14 26.57
CA ALA A 8 -6.14 28.51 25.67
C ALA A 8 -7.57 28.27 26.17
N ILE A 9 -8.52 29.03 25.63
CA ILE A 9 -9.82 28.50 25.24
C ILE A 9 -9.51 27.40 24.21
N VAL A 10 -9.13 26.22 24.68
CA VAL A 10 -9.25 25.00 23.89
C VAL A 10 -10.74 24.90 23.67
N ASP A 11 -11.16 25.04 22.41
CA ASP A 11 -12.56 25.10 22.00
C ASP A 11 -13.35 23.99 22.71
N ARG A 12 -14.09 24.35 23.77
CA ARG A 12 -14.81 23.40 24.63
C ARG A 12 -15.73 22.54 23.79
N SER A 13 -16.24 23.08 22.70
CA SER A 13 -17.11 22.40 21.73
C SER A 13 -16.41 21.20 21.10
N ARG A 14 -15.14 21.35 20.73
CA ARG A 14 -14.34 20.30 20.08
C ARG A 14 -13.94 19.21 21.07
N LEU A 15 -13.55 19.58 22.29
CA LEU A 15 -13.27 18.61 23.35
C LEU A 15 -14.53 17.83 23.76
N HIS A 16 -15.69 18.49 23.81
CA HIS A 16 -16.96 17.84 24.15
C HIS A 16 -17.36 16.81 23.08
N MET A 17 -17.22 17.16 21.80
CA MET A 17 -17.47 16.24 20.69
C MET A 17 -16.52 15.04 20.71
N GLN A 18 -15.22 15.26 20.92
CA GLN A 18 -14.23 14.17 21.05
C GLN A 18 -14.49 13.26 22.26
N THR A 19 -14.98 13.83 23.36
CA THR A 19 -15.37 13.06 24.54
C THR A 19 -16.55 12.15 24.22
N LEU A 20 -17.57 12.67 23.53
CA LEU A 20 -18.73 11.88 23.11
C LEU A 20 -18.36 10.77 22.12
N GLU A 21 -17.42 11.02 21.22
CA GLU A 21 -16.90 10.01 20.30
C GLU A 21 -16.22 8.86 21.06
N LEU A 22 -15.31 9.15 22.00
CA LEU A 22 -14.66 8.09 22.80
C LEU A 22 -15.67 7.34 23.67
N CYS A 23 -16.67 8.03 24.22
CA CYS A 23 -17.77 7.40 24.93
C CYS A 23 -18.58 6.45 24.04
N SER A 24 -18.83 6.83 22.78
CA SER A 24 -19.50 5.96 21.79
C SER A 24 -18.69 4.70 21.46
N GLN A 25 -17.37 4.76 21.60
CA GLN A 25 -16.45 3.61 21.45
C GLN A 25 -16.33 2.76 22.72
N GLY A 26 -17.15 3.04 23.75
CA GLY A 26 -17.22 2.26 24.98
C GLY A 26 -16.19 2.64 26.04
N VAL A 27 -15.51 3.79 25.90
CA VAL A 27 -14.69 4.39 26.96
C VAL A 27 -15.61 5.13 27.93
N SER A 28 -15.32 5.10 29.23
CA SER A 28 -16.07 5.89 30.21
C SER A 28 -15.87 7.40 30.00
N LEU A 29 -16.82 8.22 30.45
CA LEU A 29 -16.69 9.69 30.41
C LEU A 29 -15.41 10.18 31.12
N GLN A 30 -15.10 9.56 32.27
CA GLN A 30 -13.92 9.88 33.05
C GLN A 30 -12.63 9.49 32.32
N GLY A 31 -12.57 8.27 31.77
CA GLY A 31 -11.42 7.78 31.02
C GLY A 31 -11.18 8.59 29.73
N ALA A 32 -12.25 8.99 29.03
CA ALA A 32 -12.17 9.85 27.86
C ALA A 32 -11.62 11.24 28.21
N GLN A 33 -12.07 11.84 29.31
CA GLN A 33 -11.55 13.12 29.79
C GLN A 33 -10.07 13.01 30.20
N GLN A 34 -9.70 11.96 30.93
CA GLN A 34 -8.31 11.71 31.31
C GLN A 34 -7.43 11.62 30.06
N PHE A 35 -7.85 10.83 29.07
CA PHE A 35 -7.11 10.67 27.82
C PHE A 35 -6.96 11.99 27.04
N LEU A 36 -8.05 12.74 26.87
CA LEU A 36 -8.05 14.01 26.12
C LEU A 36 -7.28 15.13 26.83
N ASN A 37 -7.22 15.10 28.17
CA ASN A 37 -6.43 16.03 28.96
C ASN A 37 -4.95 15.63 29.07
N GLY A 38 -4.55 14.48 28.50
CA GLY A 38 -3.19 13.95 28.59
C GLY A 38 -2.84 13.39 29.98
N GLU A 39 -3.84 13.05 30.78
CA GLU A 39 -3.70 12.42 32.09
C GLU A 39 -3.59 10.90 31.98
N ILE A 40 -3.20 10.26 33.09
CA ILE A 40 -3.20 8.81 33.18
C ILE A 40 -4.64 8.29 33.22
N VAL A 41 -5.01 7.45 32.26
CA VAL A 41 -6.30 6.75 32.28
C VAL A 41 -6.26 5.66 33.35
N THR A 42 -7.00 5.86 34.44
CA THR A 42 -6.93 5.00 35.62
C THR A 42 -7.72 3.69 35.45
N GLY A 43 -8.82 3.73 34.68
CA GLY A 43 -9.65 2.57 34.40
C GLY A 43 -8.94 1.52 33.54
N LEU A 44 -8.95 0.25 33.97
CA LEU A 44 -8.39 -0.86 33.17
C LEU A 44 -9.20 -1.10 31.88
N ALA A 45 -10.53 -1.09 31.99
CA ALA A 45 -11.43 -1.26 30.85
C ALA A 45 -11.23 -0.14 29.81
N ASP A 46 -11.10 1.11 30.25
CA ASP A 46 -10.86 2.25 29.38
C ASP A 46 -9.52 2.15 28.65
N ARG A 47 -8.46 1.74 29.36
CA ARG A 47 -7.15 1.48 28.74
C ARG A 47 -7.23 0.38 27.67
N GLN A 48 -8.00 -0.68 27.92
CA GLN A 48 -8.19 -1.75 26.95
C GLN A 48 -8.97 -1.26 25.72
N ARG A 49 -10.04 -0.47 25.91
CA ARG A 49 -10.81 0.12 24.82
C ARG A 49 -9.99 1.07 23.96
N LEU A 50 -9.21 1.95 24.58
CA LEU A 50 -8.30 2.86 23.89
C LEU A 50 -7.21 2.11 23.12
N ALA A 51 -6.66 1.04 23.70
CA ALA A 51 -5.69 0.19 23.02
C ALA A 51 -6.28 -0.51 21.79
N GLN A 52 -7.52 -1.03 21.90
CA GLN A 52 -8.25 -1.61 20.77
C GLN A 52 -8.50 -0.58 19.66
N PHE A 53 -8.91 0.64 20.03
CA PHE A 53 -9.16 1.73 19.08
C PHE A 53 -7.88 2.12 18.32
N ILE A 54 -6.75 2.27 19.01
CA ILE A 54 -5.45 2.58 18.39
C ILE A 54 -4.97 1.43 17.50
N ALA A 55 -5.20 0.17 17.90
CA ALA A 55 -4.85 -0.99 17.07
C ALA A 55 -5.65 -1.02 15.77
N ALA A 56 -6.95 -0.70 15.81
CA ALA A 56 -7.79 -0.62 14.62
C ALA A 56 -7.34 0.49 13.66
N LEU A 57 -6.94 1.66 14.18
CA LEU A 57 -6.39 2.75 13.37
C LEU A 57 -5.07 2.38 12.66
N LYS A 58 -4.33 1.39 13.16
CA LYS A 58 -3.04 0.97 12.59
C LYS A 58 -3.12 -0.26 11.68
N HIS A 59 -4.29 -0.86 11.52
CA HIS A 59 -4.39 -2.18 10.88
C HIS A 59 -4.15 -2.11 9.36
N ASP A 60 -4.80 -1.17 8.67
CA ASP A 60 -4.74 -1.11 7.20
C ASP A 60 -4.33 0.27 6.71
N ARG A 61 -3.22 0.34 5.98
CA ARG A 61 -2.80 1.52 5.22
C ARG A 61 -2.88 1.18 3.74
N THR A 62 -3.66 1.95 3.00
CA THR A 62 -3.65 1.96 1.54
C THR A 62 -2.79 3.15 1.09
N GLU A 63 -1.78 2.89 0.28
CA GLU A 63 -0.87 3.91 -0.24
C GLU A 63 -0.80 3.75 -1.77
N THR A 64 -0.94 4.86 -2.49
CA THR A 64 -0.75 4.90 -3.94
C THR A 64 0.63 5.49 -4.19
N VAL A 65 1.45 4.75 -4.92
CA VAL A 65 2.83 5.10 -5.26
C VAL A 65 2.89 5.33 -6.76
N ASP A 66 3.41 6.48 -7.18
CA ASP A 66 3.53 6.85 -8.60
C ASP A 66 4.87 6.33 -9.21
N LYS A 67 5.17 6.71 -10.46
CA LYS A 67 6.35 6.18 -11.17
C LYS A 67 7.68 6.69 -10.59
N ASN A 68 8.66 5.78 -10.50
CA ASN A 68 10.06 6.01 -10.09
C ASN A 68 10.27 6.41 -8.62
N GLU A 69 9.49 5.83 -7.70
CA GLU A 69 9.64 6.07 -6.27
C GLU A 69 10.47 4.97 -5.58
N THR A 70 11.22 5.36 -4.53
CA THR A 70 12.01 4.42 -3.71
C THR A 70 11.33 4.20 -2.38
N ILE A 71 10.90 2.97 -2.10
CA ILE A 71 10.24 2.60 -0.85
C ILE A 71 11.26 1.91 0.07
N THR A 72 11.52 2.49 1.25
CA THR A 72 12.37 1.88 2.28
C THR A 72 11.50 1.27 3.38
N ILE A 73 11.62 -0.03 3.63
CA ILE A 73 10.90 -0.74 4.69
C ILE A 73 11.90 -1.23 5.75
N HIS A 74 11.79 -0.73 6.98
CA HIS A 74 12.71 -1.05 8.08
C HIS A 74 12.40 -2.36 8.82
N GLY A 75 11.41 -3.15 8.37
CA GLY A 75 10.97 -4.38 9.02
C GLY A 75 10.70 -5.52 8.04
N ASN A 76 10.62 -6.75 8.56
CA ASN A 76 10.32 -7.94 7.75
C ASN A 76 8.88 -7.87 7.23
N ARG A 77 8.71 -7.90 5.91
CA ARG A 77 7.40 -8.03 5.27
C ARG A 77 7.39 -9.22 4.32
N THR A 78 6.26 -9.91 4.27
CA THR A 78 5.92 -10.82 3.19
C THR A 78 5.12 -10.04 2.17
N GLU A 79 5.69 -9.86 0.97
CA GLU A 79 5.05 -9.14 -0.11
C GLU A 79 4.46 -10.12 -1.13
N ASN A 80 3.21 -9.90 -1.54
CA ASN A 80 2.60 -10.61 -2.66
C ASN A 80 2.37 -9.60 -3.80
N VAL A 81 3.29 -9.58 -4.75
CA VAL A 81 3.20 -8.72 -5.93
C VAL A 81 2.42 -9.46 -7.01
N ASN A 82 1.23 -8.97 -7.37
CA ASN A 82 0.37 -9.56 -8.42
C ASN A 82 0.28 -8.67 -9.69
N ALA A 83 1.30 -7.85 -9.93
CA ALA A 83 1.25 -6.80 -10.95
C ALA A 83 1.51 -7.28 -12.40
N THR A 84 1.94 -8.52 -12.61
CA THR A 84 2.39 -9.01 -13.92
C THR A 84 1.36 -9.85 -14.67
N GLY A 85 0.17 -10.03 -14.06
CA GLY A 85 -0.83 -10.99 -14.53
C GLY A 85 -0.35 -12.44 -14.45
N MET A 86 0.80 -12.72 -13.85
CA MET A 86 1.36 -14.06 -13.63
C MET A 86 0.70 -14.74 -12.43
N THR A 87 0.94 -16.03 -12.26
CA THR A 87 0.62 -16.69 -10.98
C THR A 87 1.51 -16.14 -9.85
N THR A 88 1.04 -16.19 -8.61
CA THR A 88 1.83 -15.78 -7.43
C THR A 88 3.19 -16.47 -7.38
N LEU A 89 3.23 -17.78 -7.69
CA LEU A 89 4.47 -18.55 -7.74
C LEU A 89 5.40 -18.07 -8.87
N GLY A 90 4.86 -17.83 -10.07
CA GLY A 90 5.64 -17.34 -11.20
C GLY A 90 6.22 -15.94 -10.97
N ALA A 91 5.45 -15.04 -10.33
CA ALA A 91 5.93 -13.71 -9.95
C ALA A 91 7.06 -13.80 -8.90
N GLN A 92 6.87 -14.60 -7.84
CA GLN A 92 7.91 -14.83 -6.84
C GLN A 92 9.19 -15.42 -7.46
N GLN A 93 9.07 -16.41 -8.33
CA GLN A 93 10.21 -16.99 -9.04
C GLN A 93 10.97 -15.92 -9.84
N PHE A 94 10.24 -15.12 -10.63
CA PHE A 94 10.84 -14.05 -11.43
C PHE A 94 11.59 -13.01 -10.60
N PHE A 95 10.94 -12.45 -9.57
CA PHE A 95 11.56 -11.42 -8.72
C PHE A 95 12.69 -11.96 -7.84
N ALA A 96 12.66 -13.25 -7.48
CA ALA A 96 13.75 -13.91 -6.75
C ALA A 96 14.91 -14.37 -7.67
N GLY A 97 14.87 -14.06 -8.97
CA GLY A 97 15.86 -14.52 -9.95
C GLY A 97 15.88 -16.03 -10.16
N GLN A 98 14.82 -16.73 -9.76
CA GLN A 98 14.66 -18.17 -9.92
C GLN A 98 14.04 -18.51 -11.29
N PRO A 99 14.25 -19.72 -11.81
CA PRO A 99 13.58 -20.17 -13.02
C PRO A 99 12.05 -20.18 -12.86
N VAL A 100 11.33 -19.56 -13.82
CA VAL A 100 9.86 -19.56 -13.83
C VAL A 100 9.33 -20.90 -14.34
N SER A 101 8.74 -21.70 -13.45
CA SER A 101 8.36 -23.09 -13.72
C SER A 101 7.09 -23.23 -14.56
N ASN A 102 6.15 -22.29 -14.45
CA ASN A 102 4.91 -22.31 -15.21
C ASN A 102 5.12 -21.81 -16.67
N ALA A 103 4.64 -22.59 -17.65
CA ALA A 103 4.81 -22.27 -19.07
C ALA A 103 4.03 -21.02 -19.52
N GLN A 104 2.83 -20.78 -19.00
CA GLN A 104 2.03 -19.60 -19.32
C GLN A 104 2.70 -18.33 -18.77
N ASP A 105 3.28 -18.41 -17.59
CA ASP A 105 4.03 -17.30 -16.99
C ASP A 105 5.31 -17.00 -17.78
N ARG A 106 6.03 -18.02 -18.25
CA ARG A 106 7.14 -17.83 -19.21
C ARG A 106 6.69 -17.18 -20.52
N GLN A 107 5.56 -17.61 -21.08
CA GLN A 107 5.01 -17.01 -22.29
C GLN A 107 4.61 -15.54 -22.09
N ARG A 108 4.08 -15.19 -20.91
CA ARG A 108 3.76 -13.80 -20.54
C ARG A 108 5.01 -12.95 -20.45
N LEU A 109 6.07 -13.44 -19.77
CA LEU A 109 7.38 -12.76 -19.74
C LEU A 109 7.95 -12.56 -21.13
N ALA A 110 7.88 -13.58 -21.99
CA ALA A 110 8.34 -13.48 -23.37
C ALA A 110 7.56 -12.41 -24.16
N ARG A 111 6.24 -12.32 -23.98
CA ARG A 111 5.42 -11.27 -24.64
C ARG A 111 5.72 -9.87 -24.11
N MET A 112 5.93 -9.72 -22.80
CA MET A 112 6.37 -8.44 -22.21
C MET A 112 7.70 -8.00 -22.81
N LEU A 113 8.66 -8.91 -22.94
CA LEU A 113 9.96 -8.61 -23.54
C LEU A 113 9.85 -8.31 -25.04
N VAL A 114 9.15 -9.15 -25.82
CA VAL A 114 9.02 -9.07 -27.28
C VAL A 114 8.21 -7.85 -27.74
N GLY A 115 7.25 -7.38 -26.93
CA GLY A 115 6.48 -6.17 -27.20
C GLY A 115 7.35 -4.90 -27.26
N ASP A 116 8.44 -4.86 -26.49
CA ASP A 116 9.36 -3.72 -26.46
C ASP A 116 10.43 -3.80 -27.57
N ILE A 117 10.89 -4.99 -27.96
CA ILE A 117 11.87 -5.17 -29.07
C ILE A 117 11.30 -4.75 -30.43
N ASN A 118 9.98 -4.87 -30.60
CA ASN A 118 9.31 -4.52 -31.86
C ASN A 118 8.86 -3.04 -31.94
N LYS A 119 9.08 -2.25 -30.89
CA LYS A 119 8.68 -0.82 -30.87
C LYS A 119 9.74 0.14 -31.36
N THR A 120 10.98 -0.30 -31.55
CA THR A 120 12.02 0.50 -32.19
C THR A 120 12.28 -0.07 -33.58
N PRO A 121 11.92 0.64 -34.67
CA PRO A 121 12.51 0.35 -35.97
C PRO A 121 14.03 0.42 -35.78
N ILE A 122 14.74 -0.69 -35.99
CA ILE A 122 16.20 -0.70 -35.93
C ILE A 122 16.67 0.27 -37.03
N PRO A 123 17.26 1.43 -36.71
CA PRO A 123 17.67 2.37 -37.73
C PRO A 123 18.79 1.72 -38.54
N GLY A 124 18.50 1.34 -39.79
CA GLY A 124 19.45 0.69 -40.69
C GLY A 124 19.42 -0.84 -40.74
N GLY A 125 18.41 -1.50 -40.17
CA GLY A 125 18.21 -2.95 -40.37
C GLY A 125 17.80 -3.28 -41.81
N PRO A 126 18.25 -4.42 -42.39
CA PRO A 126 17.93 -4.79 -43.77
C PRO A 126 16.42 -4.93 -43.98
N VAL A 127 15.91 -4.28 -45.04
CA VAL A 127 14.51 -4.35 -45.46
C VAL A 127 14.15 -5.81 -45.78
N PRO A 128 13.02 -6.35 -45.28
CA PRO A 128 12.61 -7.71 -45.60
C PRO A 128 12.44 -7.88 -47.12
N ILE A 129 13.23 -8.76 -47.72
CA ILE A 129 13.06 -9.20 -49.11
C ILE A 129 11.78 -10.05 -49.21
N PRO A 130 10.83 -9.73 -50.10
CA PRO A 130 9.64 -10.55 -50.30
C PRO A 130 10.04 -11.98 -50.73
N TYR A 131 9.48 -13.00 -50.08
CA TYR A 131 9.63 -14.38 -50.54
C TYR A 131 8.99 -14.54 -51.93
N PRO A 132 9.67 -15.17 -52.91
CA PRO A 132 9.08 -15.42 -54.22
C PRO A 132 7.89 -16.37 -54.07
N ASN A 133 6.76 -16.00 -54.69
CA ASN A 133 5.54 -16.80 -54.73
C ASN A 133 5.80 -18.12 -55.48
N ILE A 134 5.84 -19.25 -54.77
CA ILE A 134 5.99 -20.59 -55.35
C ILE A 134 4.62 -21.15 -55.78
N ALA A 135 3.83 -20.36 -56.49
CA ALA A 135 2.57 -20.81 -57.07
C ALA A 135 2.43 -20.34 -58.52
N ALA A 136 2.92 -21.16 -59.45
CA ALA A 136 2.29 -21.48 -60.75
C ALA A 136 3.30 -22.18 -61.68
N LYS A 137 3.40 -23.51 -61.61
CA LYS A 137 3.72 -24.36 -62.75
C LYS A 137 2.87 -25.64 -62.67
N GLN A 138 1.74 -25.62 -63.37
CA GLN A 138 1.24 -26.79 -64.09
C GLN A 138 1.60 -26.58 -65.56
#